data_AF-A0A1V5DPN9-F1
#
_entry.id   AF-A0A1V5DPN9-F1
#
_cell.length_a   1.000
_cell.length_b   1.000
_cell.length_c   1.000
_cell.angle_alpha   90.00
_cell.angle_beta   90.00
_cell.angle_gamma   90.00
#
_symmetry.space_group_name_H-M   'P 1'
#
loop_
_entity.id
_entity.type
_entity.pdbx_description
1 polymer ?
#
loop_
_entity_poly.entity_id
_entity_poly.type
_entity_poly.pdbx_seq_one_letter_code
_entity_poly.pdbx_strand_id
1 'polypeptide(L)'
;MTAGMDFFSMGNYWGNFLPAWWQNANNNICTHSWDSSNGGSYGESILTWTAPEAGTISLSGSIWYDHVGVSRSNDFSLYLGNTLLATGTISYASHNGEANALTFLDALVAGQTLNDLAVDKDDVVSLYVVQSRGQSYGSVAGVELTITETAAPVPLPGALFLFGPGLAGLAILKRKLTK
;
A
#
# COMPACT_ATOMS: atom_id res chain seq x y z
N MET A 1 -12.51 -3.70 -10.76
CA MET A 1 -12.58 -2.36 -11.37
C MET A 1 -11.32 -1.65 -10.94
N THR A 2 -10.37 -1.46 -11.85
CA THR A 2 -9.12 -0.75 -11.55
C THR A 2 -9.46 0.73 -11.40
N ALA A 3 -9.36 1.26 -10.18
CA ALA A 3 -9.45 2.69 -9.95
C ALA A 3 -8.24 3.33 -10.64
N GLY A 4 -8.47 3.91 -11.82
CA GLY A 4 -7.46 4.71 -12.51
C GLY A 4 -7.16 5.92 -11.64
N MET A 5 -5.94 5.98 -11.11
CA MET A 5 -5.43 7.25 -10.59
C MET A 5 -5.31 8.19 -11.79
N ASP A 6 -6.11 9.26 -11.82
CA ASP A 6 -5.92 10.33 -12.78
C ASP A 6 -4.54 10.95 -12.53
N PHE A 7 -3.55 10.55 -13.32
CA PHE A 7 -2.20 11.09 -13.23
C PHE A 7 -2.22 12.54 -13.70
N PHE A 8 -2.09 13.46 -12.74
CA PHE A 8 -1.83 14.86 -13.05
C PHE A 8 -0.52 14.98 -13.82
N SER A 9 -0.61 15.39 -15.09
CA SER A 9 0.55 15.83 -15.87
C SER A 9 1.09 17.11 -15.21
N MET A 10 2.23 17.03 -14.54
CA MET A 10 2.92 18.21 -14.03
C MET A 10 3.26 19.17 -15.17
N GLY A 11 2.85 20.43 -15.05
CA GLY A 11 3.28 21.47 -15.97
C GLY A 11 4.78 21.76 -15.85
N ASN A 12 5.37 22.45 -16.84
CA ASN A 12 6.79 22.82 -16.92
C ASN A 12 7.32 23.77 -15.82
N TYR A 13 6.50 24.08 -14.80
CA TYR A 13 6.92 24.90 -13.66
C TYR A 13 7.36 23.97 -12.53
N TRP A 14 8.69 23.81 -12.41
CA TRP A 14 9.34 23.05 -11.36
C TRP A 14 8.82 23.47 -9.97
N GLY A 15 8.31 22.52 -9.20
CA GLY A 15 8.07 22.69 -7.76
C GLY A 15 6.63 22.99 -7.32
N ASN A 16 5.81 23.70 -8.11
CA ASN A 16 4.48 24.19 -7.65
C ASN A 16 3.43 23.11 -7.37
N PHE A 17 3.68 21.86 -7.75
CA PHE A 17 2.75 20.74 -7.59
C PHE A 17 3.32 19.65 -6.69
N LEU A 18 4.22 20.01 -5.78
CA LEU A 18 4.79 19.07 -4.81
C LEU A 18 3.95 19.05 -3.53
N PRO A 19 3.74 17.88 -2.90
CA PRO A 19 4.24 16.58 -3.29
C PRO A 19 3.43 16.00 -4.46
N ALA A 20 4.03 15.04 -5.15
CA ALA A 20 3.34 14.36 -6.23
C ALA A 20 3.94 13.00 -6.51
N TRP A 21 3.13 12.17 -7.17
CA TRP A 21 3.43 10.80 -7.53
C TRP A 21 3.32 10.65 -9.05
N TRP A 22 4.31 10.01 -9.66
CA TRP A 22 4.33 9.77 -11.11
C TRP A 22 5.07 8.48 -11.42
N GLN A 23 4.86 7.97 -12.64
CA GLN A 23 5.67 6.90 -13.18
C GLN A 23 6.81 7.50 -14.00
N ASN A 24 8.07 7.11 -13.74
CA ASN A 24 9.22 7.59 -14.50
C ASN A 24 9.44 6.77 -15.79
N ALA A 25 10.45 7.14 -16.59
CA ALA A 25 10.76 6.49 -17.86
C ALA A 25 11.19 5.01 -17.72
N ASN A 26 11.61 4.59 -16.53
CA ASN A 26 11.98 3.21 -16.21
C ASN A 26 10.78 2.40 -15.67
N ASN A 27 9.56 2.94 -15.77
CA ASN A 27 8.33 2.34 -15.27
C ASN A 27 8.24 2.26 -13.73
N ASN A 28 9.16 2.90 -13.01
CA ASN A 28 9.16 2.97 -11.55
C ASN A 28 8.19 4.05 -11.06
N ILE A 29 7.54 3.79 -9.93
CA ILE A 29 6.75 4.80 -9.24
C ILE A 29 7.70 5.69 -8.45
N CYS A 30 7.58 6.99 -8.65
CA CYS A 30 8.39 8.00 -8.01
C CYS A 30 7.50 8.99 -7.28
N THR A 31 8.05 9.58 -6.23
CA THR A 31 7.45 10.71 -5.56
C THR A 31 8.48 11.76 -5.22
N HIS A 32 8.08 13.01 -5.12
CA HIS A 32 8.89 14.05 -4.49
C HIS A 32 8.24 14.42 -3.18
N SER A 33 9.02 14.41 -2.10
CA SER A 33 8.55 14.84 -0.79
C SER A 33 8.14 16.32 -0.82
N TRP A 34 7.21 16.73 0.03
CA TRP A 34 6.89 18.15 0.12
C TRP A 34 8.07 18.96 0.66
N ASP A 35 8.11 20.23 0.30
CA ASP A 35 8.97 21.22 0.95
C ASP A 35 8.35 22.61 0.91
N SER A 36 8.71 23.43 1.89
CA SER A 36 8.14 24.77 2.06
C SER A 36 8.50 25.77 0.94
N SER A 37 9.54 25.49 0.15
CA SER A 37 9.99 26.40 -0.91
C SER A 37 9.23 26.17 -2.22
N ASN A 38 8.78 24.94 -2.47
CA ASN A 38 8.19 24.52 -3.73
C ASN A 38 6.74 24.05 -3.57
N GLY A 39 6.42 23.31 -2.52
CA GLY A 39 5.17 22.55 -2.38
C GLY A 39 3.97 23.31 -1.79
N GLY A 40 4.02 24.64 -1.69
CA GLY A 40 2.88 25.43 -1.16
C GLY A 40 2.33 24.89 0.17
N SER A 41 1.00 24.86 0.32
CA SER A 41 0.31 24.33 1.52
C SER A 41 -0.29 22.93 1.32
N TYR A 42 0.26 22.13 0.41
CA TYR A 42 -0.35 20.86 -0.01
C TYR A 42 -0.10 19.68 0.95
N GLY A 43 0.81 19.83 1.91
CA GLY A 43 1.11 18.78 2.90
C GLY A 43 2.09 17.73 2.37
N GLU A 44 2.35 16.69 3.15
CA GLU A 44 3.40 15.69 2.86
C GLU A 44 3.04 14.70 1.75
N SER A 45 4.06 14.04 1.17
CA SER A 45 3.82 12.97 0.21
C SER A 45 3.38 11.69 0.91
N ILE A 46 2.15 11.25 0.63
CA ILE A 46 1.55 10.08 1.27
C ILE A 46 0.93 9.18 0.19
N LEU A 47 1.28 7.89 0.21
CA LEU A 47 0.59 6.84 -0.51
C LEU A 47 -0.24 6.02 0.46
N THR A 48 -1.53 5.86 0.18
CA THR A 48 -2.45 5.10 1.03
C THR A 48 -3.08 3.94 0.25
N TRP A 49 -3.16 2.79 0.89
CA TRP A 49 -4.00 1.68 0.46
C TRP A 49 -5.01 1.36 1.57
N THR A 50 -6.26 1.10 1.20
CA THR A 50 -7.35 0.82 2.12
C THR A 50 -7.83 -0.60 1.92
N ALA A 51 -7.87 -1.38 3.00
CA ALA A 51 -8.29 -2.77 2.98
C ALA A 51 -9.74 -2.90 2.48
N PRO A 52 -9.99 -3.63 1.37
CA PRO A 52 -11.33 -3.75 0.83
C PRO A 52 -12.24 -4.62 1.72
N GLU A 53 -11.65 -5.60 2.41
CA GLU A 53 -12.30 -6.57 3.29
C GLU A 53 -11.35 -7.01 4.43
N ALA A 54 -11.90 -7.75 5.40
CA ALA A 54 -11.11 -8.29 6.51
C ALA A 54 -10.32 -9.54 6.11
N GLY A 55 -9.12 -9.70 6.66
CA GLY A 55 -8.23 -10.80 6.34
C GLY A 55 -6.81 -10.60 6.88
N THR A 56 -5.83 -11.12 6.15
CA THR A 56 -4.41 -10.87 6.40
C THR A 56 -3.74 -10.29 5.18
N ILE A 57 -2.77 -9.41 5.38
CA ILE A 57 -1.93 -8.86 4.31
C ILE A 57 -0.45 -9.12 4.59
N SER A 58 0.33 -9.21 3.52
CA SER A 58 1.79 -9.17 3.56
C SER A 58 2.30 -8.02 2.70
N LEU A 59 3.26 -7.27 3.24
CA LEU A 59 3.86 -6.08 2.61
C LEU A 59 5.29 -6.40 2.19
N SER A 60 5.68 -5.99 1.00
CA SER A 60 7.06 -6.08 0.52
C SER A 60 7.42 -4.92 -0.39
N GLY A 61 8.70 -4.72 -0.64
CA GLY A 61 9.20 -3.70 -1.55
C GLY A 61 10.35 -2.91 -0.96
N SER A 62 10.63 -1.77 -1.59
CA SER A 62 11.79 -0.94 -1.30
C SER A 62 11.57 0.53 -1.63
N ILE A 63 12.46 1.37 -1.11
CA ILE A 63 12.50 2.80 -1.37
C ILE A 63 13.95 3.24 -1.59
N TRP A 64 14.17 4.15 -2.54
CA TRP A 64 15.50 4.67 -2.86
C TRP A 64 15.48 6.14 -3.22
N TYR A 65 16.62 6.80 -3.07
CA TYR A 65 16.83 8.16 -3.52
C TYR A 65 17.03 8.17 -5.04
N ASP A 66 16.21 8.96 -5.76
CA ASP A 66 16.20 8.99 -7.23
C ASP A 66 16.40 10.40 -7.80
N HIS A 67 16.84 11.37 -6.98
CA HIS A 67 17.02 12.75 -7.41
C HIS A 67 18.43 12.99 -8.01
N VAL A 68 18.48 13.11 -9.34
CA VAL A 68 19.73 13.38 -10.07
C VAL A 68 20.22 14.82 -9.84
N GLY A 69 21.52 14.98 -9.57
CA GLY A 69 22.20 16.29 -9.61
C GLY A 69 22.09 17.14 -8.35
N VAL A 70 21.45 16.65 -7.28
CA VAL A 70 21.38 17.34 -5.98
C VAL A 70 21.73 16.38 -4.84
N SER A 71 22.22 16.93 -3.73
CA SER A 71 22.54 16.16 -2.52
C SER A 71 21.52 16.46 -1.43
N ARG A 72 20.44 15.67 -1.37
CA ARG A 72 19.33 15.81 -0.44
C ARG A 72 18.97 14.48 0.21
N SER A 73 17.95 14.47 1.07
CA SER A 73 17.44 13.25 1.70
C SER A 73 15.96 13.36 2.03
N ASN A 74 15.31 12.20 2.07
CA ASN A 74 13.95 12.03 2.58
C ASN A 74 13.95 11.00 3.72
N ASP A 75 13.12 11.25 4.72
CA ASP A 75 12.75 10.27 5.71
C ASP A 75 11.45 9.61 5.27
N PHE A 76 11.29 8.32 5.55
CA PHE A 76 10.04 7.61 5.26
C PHE A 76 9.52 6.85 6.47
N SER A 77 8.23 6.57 6.45
CA SER A 77 7.56 5.77 7.47
C SER A 77 6.40 5.01 6.86
N LEU A 78 6.38 3.69 7.07
CA LEU A 78 5.31 2.79 6.64
C LEU A 78 4.47 2.40 7.86
N TYR A 79 3.16 2.61 7.76
CA TYR A 79 2.20 2.36 8.83
C TYR A 79 1.11 1.38 8.39
N LEU A 80 0.56 0.64 9.36
CA LEU A 80 -0.78 0.07 9.31
C LEU A 80 -1.61 0.71 10.44
N GLY A 81 -2.61 1.52 10.07
CA GLY A 81 -3.31 2.38 11.03
C GLY A 81 -2.34 3.30 11.77
N ASN A 82 -2.26 3.15 13.09
CA ASN A 82 -1.32 3.89 13.95
C ASN A 82 -0.02 3.13 14.26
N THR A 83 0.14 1.91 13.77
CA THR A 83 1.31 1.07 14.02
C THR A 83 2.40 1.38 13.01
N LEU A 84 3.53 1.91 13.46
CA LEU A 84 4.71 2.09 12.63
C LEU A 84 5.38 0.75 12.38
N LEU A 85 5.42 0.31 11.11
CA LEU A 85 5.99 -0.98 10.70
C LEU A 85 7.46 -0.85 10.30
N ALA A 86 7.79 0.12 9.45
CA ALA A 86 9.14 0.35 8.95
C ALA A 86 9.43 1.84 8.81
N THR A 87 10.70 2.25 8.99
CA THR A 87 11.13 3.63 8.87
C THR A 87 12.62 3.73 8.54
N GLY A 88 13.02 4.79 7.86
CA GLY A 88 14.42 5.05 7.57
C GLY A 88 14.62 6.35 6.80
N THR A 89 15.86 6.55 6.35
CA THR A 89 16.29 7.71 5.57
C THR A 89 16.95 7.24 4.29
N ILE A 90 16.51 7.79 3.16
CA ILE A 90 17.17 7.67 1.87
C ILE A 90 17.81 9.00 1.48
N SER A 91 18.98 8.97 0.87
CA SER A 91 19.71 10.20 0.55
C SER A 91 20.61 10.06 -0.67
N TYR A 92 21.16 11.18 -1.12
CA TYR A 92 22.23 11.14 -2.13
C TYR A 92 23.43 10.29 -1.70
N ALA A 93 23.74 10.25 -0.40
CA ALA A 93 24.87 9.51 0.16
C ALA A 93 24.54 8.06 0.54
N SER A 94 23.26 7.69 0.60
CA SER A 94 22.79 6.36 1.02
C SER A 94 21.54 5.96 0.26
N HIS A 95 21.52 4.76 -0.30
CA HIS A 95 20.39 4.27 -1.09
C HIS A 95 20.12 5.10 -2.36
N ASN A 96 21.18 5.56 -3.02
CA ASN A 96 21.10 6.32 -4.26
C ASN A 96 20.97 5.38 -5.47
N GLY A 97 19.84 5.50 -6.16
CA GLY A 97 19.44 4.65 -7.27
C GLY A 97 18.83 3.32 -6.83
N GLU A 98 18.00 2.77 -7.71
CA GLU A 98 17.23 1.52 -7.49
C GLU A 98 18.11 0.33 -7.10
N ALA A 99 19.31 0.22 -7.69
CA ALA A 99 20.25 -0.85 -7.37
C ALA A 99 20.76 -0.83 -5.91
N ASN A 100 20.58 0.28 -5.19
CA ASN A 100 20.97 0.43 -3.78
C ASN A 100 19.75 0.63 -2.87
N ALA A 101 18.54 0.27 -3.32
CA ALA A 101 17.31 0.52 -2.59
C ALA A 101 17.33 -0.07 -1.18
N LEU A 102 16.70 0.64 -0.24
CA LEU A 102 16.46 0.15 1.11
C LEU A 102 15.16 -0.63 1.11
N THR A 103 15.22 -1.92 1.45
CA THR A 103 14.01 -2.73 1.55
C THR A 103 13.23 -2.35 2.81
N PHE A 104 11.90 -2.47 2.78
CA PHE A 104 11.10 -2.24 3.98
C PHE A 104 11.40 -3.26 5.08
N LEU A 105 11.89 -4.45 4.73
CA LEU A 105 12.33 -5.46 5.68
C LEU A 105 13.62 -5.05 6.41
N ASP A 106 14.58 -4.45 5.71
CA ASP A 106 15.82 -3.94 6.33
C ASP A 106 15.56 -2.71 7.21
N ALA A 107 14.47 -1.98 6.92
CA ALA A 107 14.02 -0.80 7.65
C ALA A 107 12.97 -1.10 8.75
N LEU A 108 12.78 -2.39 9.09
CA LEU A 108 11.74 -2.83 10.01
C LEU A 108 11.96 -2.27 11.42
N VAL A 109 10.89 -1.76 12.04
CA VAL A 109 10.92 -1.39 13.45
C VAL A 109 11.01 -2.65 14.30
N ALA A 110 11.87 -2.62 15.32
CA ALA A 110 12.08 -3.77 16.20
C ALA A 110 10.76 -4.28 16.80
N GLY A 111 10.49 -5.58 16.63
CA GLY A 111 9.28 -6.23 17.12
C GLY A 111 8.07 -6.15 16.18
N GLN A 112 8.19 -5.49 15.03
CA GLN A 112 7.16 -5.51 13.98
C GLN A 112 7.37 -6.67 13.01
N THR A 113 6.39 -6.89 12.14
CA THR A 113 6.44 -7.82 11.00
C THR A 113 5.81 -7.15 9.79
N LEU A 114 6.15 -7.63 8.60
CA LEU A 114 5.47 -7.26 7.34
C LEU A 114 4.65 -8.42 6.77
N ASN A 115 4.65 -9.59 7.41
CA ASN A 115 3.92 -10.76 6.96
C ASN A 115 2.74 -11.06 7.87
N ASP A 116 1.64 -11.55 7.27
CA ASP A 116 0.43 -12.02 7.96
C ASP A 116 -0.17 -11.00 8.92
N LEU A 117 -0.13 -9.72 8.53
CA LEU A 117 -0.73 -8.61 9.27
C LEU A 117 -2.25 -8.72 9.18
N ALA A 118 -2.91 -8.92 10.32
CA ALA A 118 -4.37 -8.89 10.37
C ALA A 118 -4.89 -7.48 10.05
N VAL A 119 -5.91 -7.42 9.20
CA VAL A 119 -6.62 -6.18 8.86
C VAL A 119 -8.12 -6.39 8.91
N ASP A 120 -8.83 -5.37 9.36
CA ASP A 120 -10.26 -5.24 9.17
C ASP A 120 -10.55 -4.47 7.89
N LYS A 121 -11.81 -4.57 7.42
CA LYS A 121 -12.28 -3.74 6.32
C LYS A 121 -12.07 -2.26 6.66
N ASP A 122 -11.56 -1.52 5.68
CA ASP A 122 -11.27 -0.07 5.74
C ASP A 122 -10.03 0.32 6.58
N ASP A 123 -9.27 -0.64 7.10
CA ASP A 123 -7.92 -0.37 7.64
C ASP A 123 -7.00 0.20 6.56
N VAL A 124 -6.07 1.08 6.96
CA VAL A 124 -5.24 1.83 6.01
C VAL A 124 -3.75 1.52 6.21
N VAL A 125 -3.10 1.09 5.13
CA VAL A 125 -1.64 1.11 5.00
C VAL A 125 -1.22 2.46 4.44
N SER A 126 -0.26 3.13 5.08
CA SER A 126 0.21 4.45 4.65
C SER A 126 1.74 4.50 4.56
N LEU A 127 2.28 4.91 3.42
CA LEU A 127 3.69 5.26 3.25
C LEU A 127 3.82 6.78 3.18
N TYR A 128 4.49 7.34 4.18
CA TYR A 128 4.87 8.74 4.23
C TYR A 128 6.29 8.90 3.67
N VAL A 129 6.50 9.87 2.80
CA VAL A 129 7.81 10.28 2.31
C VAL A 129 7.95 11.78 2.53
N VAL A 130 8.75 12.13 3.53
CA VAL A 130 8.90 13.50 4.00
C VAL A 130 10.33 13.96 3.80
N GLN A 131 10.51 15.27 3.66
CA GLN A 131 11.84 15.85 3.67
C GLN A 131 12.55 15.54 5.00
N SER A 132 13.81 15.09 4.95
CA SER A 132 14.55 14.83 6.19
C SER A 132 14.80 16.11 6.99
N ARG A 133 14.86 15.96 8.32
CA ARG A 133 15.19 17.08 9.22
C ARG A 133 16.53 17.73 8.85
N GLY A 134 16.52 19.05 8.71
CA GLY A 134 17.73 19.84 8.40
C GLY A 134 17.98 20.04 6.90
N GLN A 135 17.19 19.42 6.02
CA GLN A 135 17.17 19.77 4.61
C GLN A 135 16.36 21.06 4.38
N SER A 136 16.73 21.83 3.35
CA SER A 136 15.97 23.02 2.92
C SER A 136 14.94 22.72 1.84
N TYR A 137 15.17 21.67 1.05
CA TYR A 137 14.24 21.21 0.01
C TYR A 137 13.99 19.71 0.09
N GLY A 138 12.87 19.27 -0.47
CA GLY A 138 12.53 17.87 -0.59
C GLY A 138 13.34 17.19 -1.70
N SER A 139 13.15 15.88 -1.86
CA SER A 139 13.82 15.16 -2.94
C SER A 139 12.94 14.08 -3.56
N VAL A 140 13.37 13.59 -4.73
CA VAL A 140 12.72 12.49 -5.43
C VAL A 140 13.12 11.17 -4.78
N ALA A 141 12.12 10.37 -4.45
CA ALA A 141 12.25 8.98 -4.05
C ALA A 141 11.59 8.07 -5.09
N GLY A 142 12.24 6.98 -5.45
CA GLY A 142 11.59 5.86 -6.11
C GLY A 142 11.02 4.89 -5.08
N VAL A 143 9.87 4.30 -5.37
CA VAL A 143 9.10 3.46 -4.47
C VAL A 143 8.61 2.22 -5.21
N GLU A 144 8.82 1.08 -4.58
CA GLU A 144 8.10 -0.16 -4.88
C GLU A 144 7.39 -0.61 -3.61
N LEU A 145 6.06 -0.73 -3.64
CA LEU A 145 5.28 -1.28 -2.54
C LEU A 145 4.29 -2.29 -3.10
N THR A 146 4.41 -3.53 -2.64
CA THR A 146 3.51 -4.62 -2.95
C THR A 146 2.72 -5.00 -1.70
N ILE A 147 1.41 -5.17 -1.87
CA ILE A 147 0.48 -5.65 -0.84
C ILE A 147 -0.14 -6.92 -1.38
N THR A 148 0.07 -8.02 -0.67
CA THR A 148 -0.55 -9.31 -0.99
C THR A 148 -1.65 -9.58 0.03
N GLU A 149 -2.88 -9.72 -0.46
CA GLU A 149 -4.07 -9.92 0.37
C GLU A 149 -4.43 -11.41 0.46
N THR A 150 -4.86 -11.85 1.62
CA THR A 150 -5.51 -13.15 1.84
C THR A 150 -6.81 -12.91 2.59
N ALA A 151 -7.93 -13.08 1.87
CA ALA A 151 -9.27 -12.90 2.42
C ALA A 151 -9.56 -13.91 3.55
N ALA A 152 -10.26 -13.44 4.59
CA ALA A 152 -10.79 -14.36 5.59
C ALA A 152 -11.80 -15.35 4.93
N PRO A 153 -11.84 -16.62 5.35
CA PRO A 153 -12.84 -17.55 4.83
C PRO A 153 -14.25 -17.01 5.10
N VAL A 154 -15.02 -16.77 4.04
CA VAL A 154 -16.43 -16.36 4.19
C VAL A 154 -17.21 -17.59 4.67
N PRO A 155 -17.88 -17.54 5.85
CA PRO A 155 -18.76 -18.63 6.25
C PRO A 155 -19.86 -18.80 5.20
N LEU A 156 -19.99 -19.98 4.60
CA LEU A 156 -21.12 -20.23 3.70
C LEU A 156 -22.43 -19.94 4.45
N PRO A 157 -23.33 -19.09 3.94
CA PRO A 157 -24.60 -18.84 4.59
C PRO A 157 -25.46 -20.10 4.52
N GLY A 158 -25.43 -20.96 5.55
CA GLY A 158 -26.45 -21.97 5.92
C GLY A 158 -27.11 -22.88 4.87
N ALA A 159 -26.72 -22.88 3.60
CA ALA A 159 -27.58 -23.32 2.49
C ALA A 159 -27.43 -24.80 2.08
N LEU A 160 -26.88 -25.68 2.94
CA LEU A 160 -26.78 -27.11 2.60
C LEU A 160 -27.30 -28.08 3.67
N PHE A 161 -28.34 -27.68 4.41
CA PHE A 161 -29.23 -28.64 5.08
C PHE A 161 -30.58 -28.86 4.35
N LEU A 162 -30.79 -28.24 3.18
CA LEU A 162 -32.03 -28.36 2.40
C LEU A 162 -32.11 -29.61 1.49
N PHE A 163 -31.31 -30.65 1.73
CA PHE A 163 -31.43 -31.94 1.02
C PHE A 163 -31.83 -33.11 1.94
N GLY A 164 -32.01 -32.87 3.25
CA GLY A 164 -32.22 -33.93 4.25
C GLY A 164 -33.62 -34.56 4.31
N PRO A 165 -34.74 -33.81 4.34
CA PRO A 165 -36.05 -34.43 4.51
C PRO A 165 -36.89 -34.56 3.22
N GLY A 166 -36.56 -33.81 2.15
CA GLY A 166 -37.39 -33.73 0.94
C GLY A 166 -37.49 -35.04 0.14
N LEU A 167 -36.47 -35.91 0.22
CA LEU A 167 -36.45 -37.19 -0.49
C LEU A 167 -37.15 -38.34 0.28
N ALA A 168 -37.36 -38.21 1.59
CA ALA A 168 -38.13 -39.21 2.36
C ALA A 168 -39.65 -39.10 2.09
N GLY A 169 -40.15 -37.89 1.78
CA GLY A 169 -41.57 -37.66 1.48
C GLY A 169 -42.05 -38.27 0.16
N LEU A 170 -41.21 -38.27 -0.89
CA LEU A 170 -41.58 -38.82 -2.20
C LEU A 170 -41.63 -40.36 -2.24
N ALA A 171 -40.91 -41.06 -1.36
CA ALA A 171 -40.93 -42.52 -1.29
C ALA A 171 -42.21 -43.05 -0.59
N ILE A 172 -42.82 -42.27 0.31
CA ILE A 172 -44.01 -42.68 1.06
C ILE A 172 -45.30 -42.56 0.22
N LEU A 173 -45.35 -41.63 -0.74
CA LEU A 173 -46.52 -41.42 -1.60
C LEU A 173 -46.74 -42.52 -2.66
N LYS A 174 -45.69 -43.21 -3.11
CA LYS A 174 -45.85 -44.32 -4.08
C LYS A 174 -46.51 -45.58 -3.48
N ARG A 175 -46.53 -45.75 -2.16
CA ARG A 175 -47.06 -46.97 -1.52
C ARG A 175 -48.58 -46.94 -1.28
N LYS A 176 -49.26 -45.81 -1.52
CA LYS A 176 -50.71 -45.65 -1.30
C LYS A 176 -51.58 -45.64 -2.57
N LEU A 177 -50.99 -45.73 -3.77
CA LEU A 177 -51.72 -45.68 -5.04
C LEU A 177 -51.87 -47.05 -5.72
N THR A 178 -51.81 -48.15 -4.97
CA THR A 178 -52.10 -49.50 -5.49
C THR A 178 -53.10 -50.20 -4.57
N LYS A 179 -54.38 -49.95 -4.81
CA LYS A 179 -55.52 -50.83 -4.48
C LYS A 179 -56.63 -50.56 -5.49
#